data_AF-A0A7V6YEH5-F1
#
_entry.id   AF-A0A7V6YEH5-F1
#
_cell.length_a   1.000
_cell.length_b   1.000
_cell.length_c   1.000
_cell.angle_alpha   90.00
_cell.angle_beta   90.00
_cell.angle_gamma   90.00
#
_symmetry.space_group_name_H-M   'P 1'
#
loop_
_entity.id
_entity.type
_entity.pdbx_description
1 polymer ?
#
loop_
_entity_poly.entity_id
_entity_poly.type
_entity_poly.pdbx_seq_one_letter_code
_entity_poly.pdbx_strand_id
1 'polypeptide(L)' 'TVIANIRDINVGELNKKLGERGFAISNGYGKLKDKTFRIAHMGDLTLEEVKELLACIEEILGL' A
#
# COMPACT_ATOMS: atom_id res chain seq x y z
N THR A 1 4.45 8.42 3.87
CA THR A 1 4.79 7.77 5.15
C THR A 1 5.32 6.37 4.90
N VAL A 2 6.30 5.90 5.68
CA VAL A 2 6.80 4.52 5.59
C VAL A 2 6.07 3.65 6.60
N ILE A 3 5.60 2.47 6.17
CA ILE A 3 4.85 1.52 6.99
C ILE A 3 5.61 0.19 7.00
N ALA A 4 5.75 -0.39 8.18
CA ALA A 4 6.32 -1.71 8.35
C ALA A 4 5.28 -2.79 8.05
N ASN A 5 5.65 -3.75 7.21
CA ASN A 5 4.84 -4.93 6.97
C ASN A 5 5.02 -5.92 8.12
N ILE A 6 4.21 -5.76 9.16
CA ILE A 6 4.19 -6.66 10.32
C ILE A 6 3.39 -7.95 10.07
N ARG A 7 2.69 -8.04 8.93
CA ARG A 7 1.79 -9.16 8.59
C ARG A 7 2.35 -10.07 7.50
N ASP A 8 3.60 -9.84 7.08
CA ASP A 8 4.26 -10.57 6.00
C ASP A 8 3.41 -10.62 4.71
N ILE A 9 2.68 -9.54 4.44
CA ILE A 9 1.84 -9.41 3.25
C ILE A 9 2.67 -9.27 1.98
N ASN A 10 2.19 -9.81 0.86
CA ASN A 10 2.88 -9.66 -0.42
C ASN A 10 2.62 -8.27 -1.00
N VAL A 11 3.52 -7.32 -0.73
CA VAL A 11 3.43 -5.93 -1.19
C VAL A 11 3.43 -5.85 -2.72
N GLY A 12 4.13 -6.77 -3.40
CA GLY A 12 4.11 -6.86 -4.85
C GLY A 12 2.71 -7.14 -5.41
N GLU A 13 2.01 -8.12 -4.83
CA GLU A 13 0.66 -8.48 -5.23
C GLU A 13 -0.36 -7.40 -4.84
N LEU A 14 -0.22 -6.85 -3.64
CA LEU A 14 -1.05 -5.77 -3.12
C LEU A 14 -0.95 -4.52 -4.00
N ASN A 15 0.26 -4.14 -4.42
CA ASN A 15 0.48 -3.02 -5.35
C ASN A 15 -0.14 -3.29 -6.73
N LYS A 16 -0.19 -4.55 -7.17
CA LYS A 16 -0.82 -4.94 -8.44
C LYS A 16 -2.33 -4.70 -8.38
N LYS A 17 -2.98 -5.18 -7.31
CA LYS A 17 -4.42 -4.98 -7.06
C LYS A 17 -4.78 -3.52 -6.81
N LEU A 18 -3.95 -2.79 -6.05
CA LEU A 18 -4.13 -1.35 -5.87
C LEU A 18 -4.03 -0.61 -7.20
N GLY A 19 -3.08 -1.00 -8.06
CA GLY A 19 -2.92 -0.42 -9.40
C GLY A 19 -4.15 -0.57 -10.28
N GLU A 20 -4.89 -1.67 -10.16
CA GLU A 20 -6.18 -1.85 -10.85
C GLU A 20 -7.26 -0.88 -10.35
N ARG A 21 -7.17 -0.44 -9.09
CA ARG A 21 -8.06 0.57 -8.50
C ARG A 21 -7.55 2.00 -8.68
N GLY A 22 -6.44 2.21 -9.40
CA GLY A 22 -5.84 3.54 -9.62
C GLY A 22 -4.88 4.00 -8.51
N PHE A 23 -4.62 3.14 -7.53
CA PHE A 23 -3.73 3.43 -6.40
C PHE A 23 -2.35 2.81 -6.59
N ALA A 24 -1.30 3.50 -6.15
CA ALA A 24 0.05 2.96 -6.18
C ALA A 24 0.75 3.19 -4.85
N ILE A 25 1.38 2.15 -4.34
CA ILE A 25 2.26 2.22 -3.17
C ILE A 25 3.67 1.85 -3.58
N SER A 26 4.69 2.48 -3.00
CA SER A 26 6.05 2.06 -3.30
C SER A 26 6.46 0.93 -2.36
N ASN A 27 6.92 -0.17 -2.94
CA ASN A 27 7.54 -1.26 -2.19
C ASN A 27 8.94 -0.86 -1.72
N GLY A 28 9.42 -1.48 -0.64
CA GLY A 28 10.81 -1.38 -0.19
C GLY A 28 11.80 -1.94 -1.22
N TYR A 29 13.07 -1.53 -1.08
CA TYR A 29 14.15 -1.96 -1.97
C TYR A 29 15.03 -3.04 -1.32
N GLY A 30 15.59 -3.93 -2.14
CA GLY A 30 16.56 -4.95 -1.71
C GLY A 30 15.99 -5.86 -0.62
N LYS A 31 16.64 -5.89 0.56
CA LYS A 31 16.22 -6.72 1.71
C LYS A 31 14.93 -6.22 2.40
N LEU A 32 14.48 -5.01 2.08
CA LEU A 32 13.24 -4.43 2.60
C LEU A 32 12.05 -4.64 1.66
N LYS A 33 12.29 -5.22 0.48
CA LYS A 33 11.23 -5.61 -0.44
C LYS A 33 10.29 -6.59 0.27
N ASP A 34 8.99 -6.33 0.19
CA ASP A 34 7.95 -7.06 0.92
C ASP A 34 8.02 -6.97 2.44
N LYS A 35 8.96 -6.20 3.03
CA LYS A 35 9.02 -5.95 4.48
C LYS A 35 8.55 -4.57 4.87
N THR A 36 8.64 -3.60 3.97
CA THR A 36 8.12 -2.26 4.18
C THR A 36 7.49 -1.76 2.89
N PHE A 37 6.50 -0.89 3.04
CA PHE A 37 5.91 -0.17 1.93
C PHE A 37 5.73 1.29 2.33
N ARG A 38 5.61 2.15 1.33
CA ARG A 38 5.40 3.58 1.53
C ARG A 38 4.16 4.01 0.76
N ILE A 39 3.28 4.69 1.48
CA ILE A 39 2.13 5.37 0.90
C ILE A 39 2.57 6.80 0.62
N ALA A 40 2.47 7.19 -0.64
CA ALA A 40 2.65 8.59 -1.04
C ALA A 40 1.43 9.36 -0.54
N HIS A 41 1.66 10.32 0.37
CA HIS A 41 0.62 11.23 0.87
C HIS A 41 0.96 12.70 0.57
N MET A 42 2.14 12.96 -0.02
CA MET A 42 2.55 14.30 -0.42
C MET A 42 2.13 14.52 -1.88
N GLY A 43 1.09 15.35 -2.07
CA GLY A 43 0.44 15.66 -3.35
C GLY A 43 -1.05 15.99 -3.12
N ASP A 44 -1.86 15.94 -4.19
CA ASP A 44 -3.34 16.11 -4.20
C ASP A 44 -4.13 14.94 -3.57
N LEU A 45 -3.51 14.10 -2.74
CA LEU A 45 -4.23 13.02 -2.05
C LEU A 45 -5.07 13.61 -0.91
N THR A 46 -6.39 13.50 -1.03
CA THR A 46 -7.32 13.89 0.02
C THR A 46 -7.36 12.83 1.12
N LEU A 47 -7.87 13.22 2.29
CA LEU A 47 -8.11 12.30 3.41
C LEU A 47 -9.05 11.13 3.04
N GLU A 48 -9.98 11.37 2.10
CA GLU A 48 -10.87 10.34 1.56
C GLU A 48 -10.10 9.32 0.71
N GLU A 49 -9.24 9.76 -0.21
CA GLU A 49 -8.40 8.87 -1.01
C GLU A 49 -7.49 7.98 -0.14
N VAL A 50 -6.94 8.55 0.93
CA VAL A 50 -6.12 7.78 1.89
C VAL A 50 -6.96 6.71 2.59
N LYS A 51 -8.19 7.06 2.99
CA LYS A 51 -9.13 6.10 3.60
C LYS A 51 -9.57 5.03 2.62
N GLU A 52 -9.85 5.37 1.37
CA GLU A 52 -10.16 4.40 0.32
C GLU A 52 -8.98 3.47 0.05
N LEU A 53 -7.76 4.00 0.00
CA LEU A 53 -6.56 3.18 -0.13
C LEU A 53 -6.42 2.21 1.04
N LEU A 54 -6.62 2.66 2.28
CA LEU A 54 -6.63 1.80 3.46
C LEU A 54 -7.73 0.73 3.39
N ALA A 55 -8.96 1.12 3.01
CA ALA A 55 -10.08 0.18 2.86
C ALA A 55 -9.82 -0.85 1.77
N CYS A 56 -9.25 -0.45 0.63
CA CYS A 56 -8.81 -1.36 -0.42
C CYS A 56 -7.78 -2.36 0.10
N ILE A 57 -6.83 -1.89 0.91
CA ILE A 57 -5.81 -2.76 1.52
C ILE A 57 -6.48 -3.77 2.47
N GLU A 58 -7.41 -3.34 3.31
CA GLU A 58 -8.16 -4.22 4.20
C GLU A 58 -8.98 -5.26 3.41
N GLU A 59 -9.70 -4.84 2.37
CA GLU A 59 -10.43 -5.74 1.46
C GLU A 59 -9.50 -6.76 0.78
N ILE A 60 -8.37 -6.31 0.23
CA ILE A 60 -7.40 -7.18 -0.45
C ILE A 60 -6.83 -8.22 0.51
N LEU A 61 -6.62 -7.83 1.76
CA LEU A 61 -6.09 -8.67 2.82
C LEU A 61 -7.18 -9.50 3.52
N GLY A 62 -8.47 -9.22 3.26
CA GLY A 62 -9.60 -9.92 3.85
C GLY A 62 -9.78 -9.66 5.35
N LEU A 63 -9.45 -8.45 5.82
CA LEU A 63 -9.73 -7.98 7.19
C LEU A 63 -11.08 -7.30 7.27
#